data_AF-A0A5Q8C9G4-F1
#
_entry.id   AF-A0A5Q8C9G4-F1
#
_cell.length_a   1.000
_cell.length_b   1.000
_cell.length_c   1.000
_cell.angle_alpha   90.00
_cell.angle_beta   90.00
_cell.angle_gamma   90.00
#
_symmetry.space_group_name_H-M   'P 1'
#
loop_
_entity.id
_entity.type
_entity.pdbx_description
1 polymer ?
#
loop_
_entity_poly.entity_id
_entity_poly.type
_entity_poly.pdbx_seq_one_letter_code
_entity_poly.pdbx_strand_id
1 'polypeptide(L)' 'MTVKLSFSNLAKLPSKVSGPKYDRAALKAGIVHFGVGNFHRSHQAVYL' A
#
# COMPACT_ATOMS: atom_id res chain seq x y z
N MET A 1 21.35 5.33 0.99
CA MET A 1 20.80 4.82 2.27
C MET A 1 19.47 4.14 1.99
N THR A 2 19.21 2.97 2.56
CA THR A 2 17.94 2.23 2.41
C THR A 2 17.00 2.60 3.56
N VAL A 3 15.70 2.71 3.27
CA VAL A 3 14.66 2.95 4.28
C VAL A 3 13.78 1.70 4.36
N LYS A 4 13.60 1.16 5.57
CA LYS A 4 12.68 0.04 5.79
C LYS A 4 11.24 0.52 5.56
N LEU A 5 10.52 -0.16 4.67
CA LEU A 5 9.10 0.14 4.41
C LEU A 5 8.25 -0.22 5.65
N SER A 6 7.66 0.79 6.26
CA SER A 6 6.74 0.70 7.39
C SER A 6 5.86 1.96 7.42
N PHE A 7 4.74 1.93 8.16
CA PHE A 7 3.90 3.11 8.31
C PHE A 7 4.64 4.30 8.92
N SER A 8 5.47 4.06 9.93
CA SER A 8 6.31 5.08 10.58
C SER A 8 7.32 5.76 9.66
N ASN A 9 7.63 5.15 8.50
CA ASN A 9 8.64 5.64 7.56
C ASN A 9 8.05 6.13 6.23
N LEU A 10 6.72 6.18 6.04
CA LEU A 10 6.12 6.61 4.77
C LEU A 10 6.54 8.02 4.35
N ALA A 11 6.65 8.95 5.32
CA ALA A 11 7.11 10.31 5.07
C ALA A 11 8.61 10.40 4.66
N LYS A 12 9.37 9.30 4.80
CA LYS A 12 10.80 9.22 4.48
C LYS A 12 11.08 8.47 3.18
N LEU A 13 10.04 8.14 2.41
CA LEU A 13 10.21 7.48 1.12
C LEU A 13 10.99 8.38 0.16
N PRO A 14 11.84 7.81 -0.72
CA PRO A 14 12.49 8.58 -1.77
C PRO A 14 11.45 9.30 -2.63
N SER A 15 11.77 10.50 -3.12
CA SER A 15 10.82 11.35 -3.88
C SER A 15 10.21 10.70 -5.12
N LYS A 16 10.87 9.68 -5.68
CA LYS A 16 10.39 8.92 -6.85
C LYS A 16 9.40 7.79 -6.51
N VAL A 17 9.20 7.49 -5.22
CA VAL A 17 8.31 6.41 -4.77
C VAL A 17 6.99 7.02 -4.30
N SER A 18 5.91 6.67 -4.99
CA SER A 18 4.57 7.13 -4.59
C SER A 18 4.11 6.40 -3.31
N GLY A 19 3.59 7.17 -2.36
CA GLY A 19 2.88 6.66 -1.19
C GLY A 19 1.36 6.78 -1.34
N PRO A 20 0.57 6.20 -0.41
CA PRO A 20 -0.87 6.40 -0.34
C PRO A 20 -1.23 7.88 -0.17
N LYS A 21 -2.20 8.37 -0.93
CA LYS A 21 -2.70 9.77 -0.88
C LYS A 21 -3.98 9.92 -0.05
N TYR A 22 -4.36 8.87 0.68
CA TYR A 22 -5.55 8.80 1.51
C TYR A 22 -5.17 8.43 2.94
N ASP A 23 -6.02 8.80 3.89
CA ASP A 23 -5.89 8.32 5.27
C ASP A 23 -6.26 6.84 5.34
N ARG A 24 -5.23 6.01 5.55
CA ARG A 24 -5.39 4.56 5.67
C ARG A 24 -6.18 4.15 6.91
N ALA A 25 -6.16 4.94 7.97
CA ALA A 25 -6.85 4.63 9.22
C ALA A 25 -8.38 4.84 9.10
N ALA A 26 -8.82 5.65 8.13
CA ALA A 26 -10.23 5.90 7.86
C ALA A 26 -10.92 4.79 7.03
N LEU A 27 -10.15 3.87 6.42
CA LEU A 27 -10.71 2.81 5.57
C LEU A 27 -11.39 1.71 6.39
N LYS A 28 -12.46 1.14 5.83
CA LYS A 28 -13.15 -0.04 6.36
C LYS A 28 -13.02 -1.21 5.38
N ALA A 29 -12.99 -2.44 5.89
CA ALA A 29 -12.97 -3.63 5.04
C ALA A 29 -14.29 -3.76 4.27
N GLY A 30 -14.20 -3.89 2.94
CA GLY A 30 -15.37 -4.08 2.05
C GLY A 30 -15.22 -5.22 1.03
N ILE A 31 -14.03 -5.83 0.94
CA ILE A 31 -13.74 -6.93 0.02
C ILE A 31 -12.96 -8.00 0.80
N VAL A 32 -13.38 -9.27 0.67
CA VAL A 32 -12.63 -10.43 1.15
C VAL A 32 -11.98 -11.09 -0.06
N HIS A 33 -10.66 -11.28 -0.01
CA HIS A 33 -9.91 -11.91 -1.09
C HIS A 33 -9.37 -13.27 -0.66
N PHE A 34 -9.62 -14.32 -1.45
CA PHE A 34 -9.07 -15.65 -1.24
C PHE A 34 -7.86 -15.85 -2.17
N GLY A 35 -6.68 -16.02 -1.59
CA GLY A 35 -5.43 -16.23 -2.34
C GLY A 35 -4.65 -14.93 -2.63
N VAL A 36 -3.90 -14.43 -1.65
CA VAL A 36 -3.13 -13.18 -1.76
C VAL A 36 -1.80 -13.41 -2.50
N GLY A 37 -1.87 -13.54 -3.83
CA GLY A 37 -0.71 -13.76 -4.70
C GLY A 37 -0.07 -12.48 -5.27
N ASN A 38 0.94 -12.65 -6.14
CA ASN A 38 1.55 -11.51 -6.85
C ASN A 38 0.55 -10.80 -7.76
N PHE A 39 -0.25 -11.56 -8.51
CA PHE A 39 -1.24 -11.00 -9.43
C PHE A 39 -2.29 -10.14 -8.72
N HIS A 40 -2.82 -10.61 -7.58
CA HIS A 40 -3.75 -9.82 -6.77
C HIS A 40 -3.15 -8.47 -6.37
N ARG A 41 -1.89 -8.49 -5.88
CA ARG A 41 -1.19 -7.29 -5.39
C ARG A 41 -0.77 -6.33 -6.50
N SER A 42 -0.47 -6.83 -7.70
CA SER A 42 -0.05 -6.00 -8.85
C SER A 42 -1.20 -5.56 -9.75
N HIS A 43 -2.41 -6.12 -9.58
CA HIS A 43 -3.58 -5.80 -10.40
C HIS A 43 -4.76 -5.31 -9.56
N GLN A 44 -5.49 -6.22 -8.89
CA GLN A 44 -6.74 -5.83 -8.20
C GLN A 44 -6.50 -4.80 -7.10
N ALA A 45 -5.47 -4.98 -6.26
CA ALA A 45 -5.15 -4.06 -5.17
C ALA A 45 -4.62 -2.69 -5.63
N VAL A 46 -4.28 -2.53 -6.92
CA VAL A 46 -3.78 -1.26 -7.49
C VAL A 46 -4.92 -0.35 -7.96
N TYR A 47 -6.08 -0.92 -8.31
CA TYR A 47 -7.24 -0.18 -8.82
C TYR A 47 -8.28 0.20 -7.75
N LEU A 48 -8.10 -0.27 -6.52
CA LEU A 48 -8.98 0.05 -5.38
C LEU A 48 -8.64 1.37 -4.72
#